data_AF-A0A922IHY9-F1
#
_entry.id   AF-A0A922IHY9-F1
#
_cell.length_a   1.000
_cell.length_b   1.000
_cell.length_c   1.000
_cell.angle_alpha   90.00
_cell.angle_beta   90.00
_cell.angle_gamma   90.00
#
_symmetry.space_group_name_H-M   'P 1'
#
loop_
_entity.id
_entity.type
_entity.pdbx_description
1 polymer ?
#
loop_
_entity_poly.entity_id
_entity_poly.type
_entity_poly.pdbx_seq_one_letter_code
_entity_poly.pdbx_strand_id
1 'polypeptide(L)'
;MKVVLQPTELIVLVRAINSLGKLGHEVYFECGTNDLKIKTVNATRSSFASVHFREVFFDKFSSPLPSGSLQRFKIPSSSCSNVFKLTSAMERSVLKCKMFLSSQDTVLTVQYFCKFGIVKTYNMSIIDCEQLEAVYSLEESANHLVISARLLGEIINNFRQSSEELTILLDSGECTFQNHTFQTGPSMITTQIPLNATEFDVYCVHSKCEVTFCQKELRVMLSCTSKIVYI
;
A
#
# COMPACT_ATOMS: atom_id res chain seq x y z
N MET A 1 21.16 5.95 -1.71
CA MET A 1 20.35 4.85 -2.29
C MET A 1 20.50 4.82 -3.81
N LYS A 2 20.68 3.66 -4.42
CA LYS A 2 20.58 3.46 -5.88
C LYS A 2 19.99 2.10 -6.21
N VAL A 3 18.86 2.08 -6.92
CA VAL A 3 18.17 0.86 -7.32
C VAL A 3 17.83 0.86 -8.80
N VAL A 4 17.66 -0.34 -9.34
CA VAL A 4 17.38 -0.58 -10.75
C VAL A 4 16.28 -1.62 -10.88
N LEU A 5 15.29 -1.34 -11.73
CA LEU A 5 14.09 -2.16 -11.91
C LEU A 5 13.93 -2.53 -13.38
N GLN A 6 13.48 -3.76 -13.65
CA GLN A 6 12.95 -4.14 -14.95
C GLN A 6 11.46 -3.75 -15.04
N PRO A 7 10.83 -3.82 -16.23
CA PRO A 7 9.46 -3.33 -16.42
C PRO A 7 8.43 -4.00 -15.52
N THR A 8 8.58 -5.29 -15.23
CA THR A 8 7.68 -6.08 -14.37
C THR A 8 7.66 -5.56 -12.93
N GLU A 9 8.83 -5.39 -12.32
CA GLU A 9 8.97 -4.92 -10.94
C GLU A 9 8.62 -3.43 -10.83
N LEU A 10 8.92 -2.65 -11.87
CA LEU A 10 8.53 -1.25 -11.94
C LEU A 10 7.01 -1.06 -11.86
N ILE A 11 6.21 -1.89 -12.55
CA ILE A 11 4.75 -1.82 -12.49
C ILE A 11 4.26 -2.08 -11.06
N VAL A 12 4.84 -3.06 -10.37
CA VAL A 12 4.48 -3.39 -8.98
C VAL A 12 4.83 -2.24 -8.04
N LEU A 13 6.04 -1.69 -8.15
CA LEU A 13 6.50 -0.56 -7.36
C LEU A 13 5.61 0.68 -7.56
N VAL A 14 5.32 1.01 -8.80
CA VAL A 14 4.48 2.16 -9.16
C VAL A 14 3.06 2.00 -8.62
N ARG A 15 2.47 0.80 -8.70
CA ARG A 15 1.17 0.51 -8.10
C ARG A 15 1.23 0.72 -6.59
N ALA A 16 2.22 0.15 -5.91
CA ALA A 16 2.38 0.30 -4.46
C ALA A 16 2.49 1.78 -4.04
N ILE A 17 3.36 2.57 -4.68
CA ILE A 17 3.54 3.99 -4.36
C ILE A 17 2.23 4.77 -4.58
N ASN A 18 1.54 4.53 -5.69
CA ASN A 18 0.27 5.20 -5.98
C ASN A 18 -0.85 4.80 -5.01
N SER A 19 -0.89 3.54 -4.58
CA SER A 19 -1.83 3.10 -3.54
C SER A 19 -1.51 3.79 -2.22
N LEU A 20 -0.27 3.77 -1.75
CA LEU A 20 0.14 4.46 -0.52
C LEU A 20 -0.15 5.97 -0.60
N GLY A 21 0.08 6.61 -1.75
CA GLY A 21 -0.22 8.02 -1.95
C GLY A 21 -1.72 8.39 -1.91
N LYS A 22 -2.63 7.41 -2.07
CA LYS A 22 -4.07 7.60 -1.84
C LYS A 22 -4.46 7.47 -0.37
N LEU A 23 -3.65 6.78 0.45
CA LEU A 23 -3.89 6.61 1.88
C LEU A 23 -3.40 7.82 2.69
N GLY A 24 -2.23 8.35 2.35
CA GLY A 24 -1.62 9.48 3.07
C GLY A 24 -1.09 10.58 2.16
N HIS A 25 -0.91 11.77 2.73
CA HIS A 25 -0.38 12.93 2.02
C HIS A 25 1.14 12.86 1.79
N GLU A 26 1.84 12.00 2.54
CA GLU A 26 3.29 11.83 2.48
C GLU A 26 3.63 10.35 2.30
N VAL A 27 4.59 10.07 1.44
CA VAL A 27 5.14 8.74 1.21
C VAL A 27 6.55 8.72 1.78
N TYR A 28 6.79 7.82 2.72
CA TYR A 28 8.03 7.65 3.44
C TYR A 28 8.84 6.52 2.81
N PHE A 29 10.12 6.75 2.56
CA PHE A 29 11.05 5.78 2.01
C PHE A 29 12.12 5.51 3.06
N GLU A 30 12.31 4.24 3.40
CA GLU A 30 13.34 3.76 4.31
C GLU A 30 14.21 2.76 3.55
N CYS A 31 15.46 3.13 3.32
CA CYS A 31 16.44 2.32 2.62
C CYS A 31 17.29 1.58 3.66
N GLY A 32 17.03 0.29 3.84
CA GLY A 32 17.88 -0.58 4.64
C GLY A 32 19.13 -1.03 3.89
N THR A 33 19.85 -1.97 4.49
CA THR A 33 21.05 -2.57 3.88
C THR A 33 20.71 -3.40 2.64
N ASN A 34 19.63 -4.19 2.73
CA ASN A 34 19.22 -5.16 1.71
C ASN A 34 17.72 -5.02 1.35
N ASP A 35 17.11 -3.89 1.66
CA ASP A 35 15.69 -3.66 1.39
C ASP A 35 15.33 -2.18 1.22
N LEU A 36 14.15 -1.97 0.65
CA LEU A 36 13.46 -0.69 0.58
C LEU A 36 12.06 -0.87 1.15
N LYS A 37 11.75 -0.13 2.20
CA LYS A 37 10.38 -0.02 2.73
C LYS A 37 9.77 1.28 2.29
N ILE A 38 8.52 1.21 1.83
CA ILE A 38 7.72 2.38 1.50
C ILE A 38 6.52 2.39 2.44
N LYS A 39 6.35 3.49 3.16
CA LYS A 39 5.37 3.62 4.23
C LYS A 39 4.51 4.86 4.02
N THR A 40 3.32 4.85 4.61
CA THR A 40 2.49 6.05 4.72
C THR A 40 1.57 5.93 5.93
N VAL A 41 1.06 7.09 6.35
CA VAL A 41 0.08 7.21 7.41
C VAL A 41 -0.97 8.21 6.96
N ASN A 42 -2.23 7.97 7.29
CA ASN A 42 -3.31 8.90 6.98
C ASN A 42 -3.19 10.18 7.84
N ALA A 43 -3.99 11.20 7.51
CA ALA A 43 -3.90 12.52 8.16
C ALA A 43 -4.17 12.48 9.68
N THR A 44 -5.05 11.58 10.12
CA THR A 44 -5.43 11.39 11.53
C THR A 44 -4.49 10.45 12.29
N ARG A 45 -3.50 9.84 11.62
CA ARG A 45 -2.63 8.80 12.19
C ARG A 45 -3.36 7.58 12.75
N SER A 46 -4.56 7.31 12.26
CA SER A 46 -5.34 6.11 12.62
C SER A 46 -5.04 4.91 11.72
N SER A 47 -4.46 5.14 10.54
CA SER A 47 -4.23 4.10 9.54
C SER A 47 -2.81 4.18 8.99
N PHE A 48 -2.11 3.06 9.05
CA PHE A 48 -0.73 2.90 8.61
C PHE A 48 -0.65 1.81 7.54
N ALA A 49 0.16 2.05 6.51
CA ALA A 49 0.48 1.02 5.53
C ALA A 49 1.98 1.01 5.23
N SER A 50 2.50 -0.19 5.03
CA SER A 50 3.88 -0.42 4.63
C SER A 50 3.96 -1.49 3.55
N VAL A 51 4.80 -1.23 2.55
CA VAL A 51 5.17 -2.21 1.52
C VAL A 51 6.68 -2.39 1.58
N HIS A 52 7.11 -3.65 1.61
CA HIS A 52 8.52 -4.02 1.79
C HIS A 52 9.06 -4.71 0.54
N PHE A 53 10.10 -4.12 -0.05
CA PHE A 53 10.80 -4.66 -1.21
C PHE A 53 12.19 -5.14 -0.80
N ARG A 54 12.43 -6.44 -0.85
CA ARG A 54 13.76 -7.01 -0.60
C ARG A 54 14.70 -6.75 -1.79
N GLU A 55 16.00 -6.80 -1.56
CA GLU A 55 17.04 -6.62 -2.59
C GLU A 55 16.79 -7.48 -3.85
N VAL A 56 16.34 -8.72 -3.67
CA VAL A 56 16.02 -9.66 -4.77
C VAL A 56 14.91 -9.19 -5.71
N PHE A 57 14.12 -8.19 -5.30
CA PHE A 57 13.13 -7.53 -6.16
C PHE A 57 13.79 -6.60 -7.20
N PHE A 58 15.03 -6.18 -6.98
CA PHE A 58 15.70 -5.22 -7.85
C PHE A 58 16.71 -5.93 -8.76
N ASP A 59 16.82 -5.47 -10.00
CA ASP A 59 17.89 -5.89 -10.93
C ASP A 59 19.27 -5.54 -10.37
N LYS A 60 19.35 -4.37 -9.70
CA LYS A 60 20.50 -3.95 -8.90
C LYS A 60 20.01 -3.16 -7.71
N PHE A 61 20.55 -3.47 -6.55
CA PHE A 61 20.33 -2.71 -5.33
C PHE A 61 21.68 -2.22 -4.79
N SER A 62 21.72 -0.98 -4.35
CA SER A 62 22.89 -0.40 -3.69
C SER A 62 22.39 0.51 -2.58
N SER A 63 22.53 0.01 -1.37
CA SER A 63 22.32 0.78 -0.16
C SER A 63 23.48 1.76 0.03
N PRO A 64 23.24 2.98 0.51
CA PRO A 64 24.33 3.87 0.86
C PRO A 64 24.98 3.34 2.15
N LEU A 65 26.11 2.64 1.98
CA LEU A 65 26.89 1.99 3.04
C LEU A 65 27.87 2.90 3.81
N PRO A 66 28.19 4.17 3.47
CA PRO A 66 29.00 4.98 4.37
C PRO A 66 28.13 5.75 5.37
N SER A 67 28.55 5.70 6.64
CA SER A 67 28.14 6.56 7.74
C SER A 67 27.96 8.03 7.29
N GLY A 68 26.71 8.49 7.20
CA GLY A 68 26.36 9.88 6.89
C GLY A 68 25.31 10.08 5.80
N SER A 69 24.96 9.04 5.03
CA SER A 69 23.93 9.14 3.98
C SER A 69 22.51 9.08 4.54
N LEU A 70 21.58 9.80 3.89
CA LEU A 70 20.17 9.80 4.26
C LEU A 70 19.52 8.42 3.97
N GLN A 71 19.21 7.68 5.03
CA GLN A 71 18.55 6.38 4.95
C GLN A 71 17.02 6.50 4.89
N ARG A 72 16.47 7.62 5.35
CA ARG A 72 15.04 7.84 5.49
C ARG A 72 14.67 9.21 4.97
N PHE A 73 13.64 9.26 4.13
CA PHE A 73 13.14 10.52 3.63
C PHE A 73 11.66 10.38 3.27
N LYS A 74 10.96 11.50 3.22
CA LYS A 74 9.58 11.56 2.77
C LYS A 74 9.41 12.47 1.56
N ILE A 75 8.41 12.15 0.75
CA ILE A 75 8.03 12.90 -0.44
C ILE A 75 6.51 13.11 -0.42
N PRO A 76 6.00 14.31 -0.77
CA PRO A 76 4.57 14.52 -0.93
C PRO A 76 3.96 13.51 -1.92
N SER A 77 2.80 12.94 -1.58
CA SER A 77 2.12 11.94 -2.41
C SER A 77 1.73 12.48 -3.79
N SER A 78 1.47 13.79 -3.90
CA SER A 78 1.23 14.49 -5.16
C SER A 78 2.46 14.46 -6.09
N SER A 79 3.67 14.70 -5.55
CA SER A 79 4.92 14.59 -6.31
C SER A 79 5.19 13.16 -6.75
N CYS A 80 4.97 12.18 -5.85
CA CYS A 80 5.08 10.77 -6.18
C CYS A 80 4.13 10.38 -7.32
N SER A 81 2.86 10.78 -7.23
CA SER A 81 1.84 10.46 -8.24
C SER A 81 2.14 11.04 -9.62
N ASN A 82 2.84 12.19 -9.68
CA ASN A 82 3.24 12.81 -10.94
C ASN A 82 4.41 12.07 -11.61
N VAL A 83 5.36 11.56 -10.82
CA VAL A 83 6.56 10.87 -11.34
C VAL A 83 6.32 9.39 -11.57
N PHE A 84 5.63 8.72 -10.65
CA PHE A 84 5.26 7.31 -10.73
C PHE A 84 3.94 7.13 -11.48
N LYS A 85 3.86 7.72 -12.68
CA LYS A 85 2.71 7.61 -13.58
C LYS A 85 3.10 6.87 -14.85
N LEU A 86 2.80 5.57 -14.86
CA LEU A 86 2.97 4.75 -16.04
C LEU A 86 1.69 4.81 -16.89
N THR A 87 1.71 5.63 -17.95
CA THR A 87 0.66 5.56 -18.98
C THR A 87 0.82 4.26 -19.77
N SER A 88 -0.24 3.76 -20.42
CA SER A 88 -0.16 2.54 -21.23
C SER A 88 0.90 2.61 -22.34
N ALA A 89 1.22 3.81 -22.83
CA ALA A 89 2.33 4.02 -23.75
C ALA A 89 3.70 3.93 -23.05
N MET A 90 3.82 4.46 -21.83
CA MET A 90 5.04 4.33 -21.02
C MET A 90 5.31 2.87 -20.67
N GLU A 91 4.31 2.13 -20.19
CA GLU A 91 4.45 0.71 -19.81
C GLU A 91 5.00 -0.14 -20.98
N ARG A 92 4.50 0.10 -22.20
CA ARG A 92 4.95 -0.62 -23.41
C ARG A 92 6.31 -0.19 -23.95
N SER A 93 6.79 0.99 -23.55
CA SER A 93 8.03 1.57 -24.06
C SER A 93 9.19 1.48 -23.08
N VAL A 94 8.91 1.41 -21.77
CA VAL A 94 9.96 1.35 -20.74
C VAL A 94 10.69 0.01 -20.81
N LEU A 95 12.01 0.07 -20.77
CA LEU A 95 12.92 -1.07 -20.78
C LEU A 95 13.58 -1.26 -19.41
N LYS A 96 13.79 -0.16 -18.68
CA LYS A 96 14.46 -0.15 -17.37
C LYS A 96 14.12 1.12 -16.62
N CYS A 97 14.04 1.05 -15.30
CA CYS A 97 13.98 2.23 -14.44
C CYS A 97 15.19 2.26 -13.51
N LYS A 98 15.74 3.45 -13.27
CA LYS A 98 16.77 3.69 -12.25
C LYS A 98 16.26 4.73 -11.28
N MET A 99 16.43 4.47 -9.99
CA MET A 99 16.13 5.43 -8.93
C MET A 99 17.36 5.61 -8.08
N PHE A 100 17.75 6.85 -7.80
CA PHE A 100 18.91 7.13 -6.96
C PHE A 100 18.81 8.49 -6.28
N LEU A 101 19.43 8.60 -5.12
CA LEU A 101 19.61 9.88 -4.43
C LEU A 101 20.78 10.65 -5.02
N SER A 102 20.67 11.98 -5.04
CA SER A 102 21.76 12.89 -5.39
C SER A 102 22.92 12.76 -4.40
N SER A 103 24.12 13.22 -4.77
CA SER A 103 25.29 13.18 -3.89
C SER A 103 25.13 13.97 -2.58
N GLN A 104 24.18 14.90 -2.54
CA GLN A 104 23.84 15.70 -1.37
C GLN A 104 22.61 15.16 -0.61
N ASP A 105 22.03 14.04 -1.04
CA ASP A 105 20.83 13.45 -0.45
C ASP A 105 19.65 14.44 -0.29
N THR A 106 19.44 15.30 -1.29
CA THR A 106 18.34 16.29 -1.31
C THR A 106 17.31 16.01 -2.39
N VAL A 107 17.65 15.18 -3.37
CA VAL A 107 16.83 14.92 -4.55
C VAL A 107 16.83 13.42 -4.86
N LEU A 108 15.64 12.85 -4.99
CA LEU A 108 15.43 11.54 -5.58
C LEU A 108 15.26 11.70 -7.09
N THR A 109 16.19 11.14 -7.86
CA THR A 109 16.12 11.11 -9.32
C THR A 109 15.54 9.77 -9.78
N VAL A 110 14.52 9.83 -10.64
CA VAL A 110 13.88 8.67 -11.28
C VAL A 110 14.08 8.77 -12.79
N GLN A 111 14.73 7.77 -13.38
CA GLN A 111 15.02 7.69 -14.80
C GLN A 111 14.32 6.51 -15.44
N TYR A 112 13.43 6.78 -16.39
CA TYR A 112 12.80 5.78 -17.25
C TYR A 112 13.58 5.70 -18.57
N PHE A 113 14.20 4.55 -18.83
CA PHE A 113 14.87 4.24 -20.08
C PHE A 113 13.84 3.56 -20.99
N CYS A 114 13.47 4.23 -22.08
CA CYS A 114 12.46 3.78 -23.03
C CYS A 114 13.11 3.30 -24.35
N LYS A 115 12.30 2.65 -25.18
CA LYS A 115 12.64 2.31 -26.57
C LYS A 115 13.13 3.54 -27.35
N PHE A 116 13.92 3.28 -28.40
CA PHE A 116 14.49 4.31 -29.29
C PHE A 116 15.45 5.28 -28.59
N GLY A 117 16.09 4.86 -27.50
CA GLY A 117 17.08 5.66 -26.79
C GLY A 117 16.50 6.82 -25.97
N ILE A 118 15.18 6.90 -25.81
CA ILE A 118 14.53 7.96 -25.04
C ILE A 118 14.77 7.72 -23.55
N VAL A 119 15.22 8.76 -22.83
CA VAL A 119 15.37 8.73 -21.37
C VAL A 119 14.56 9.87 -20.75
N LYS A 120 13.60 9.53 -19.89
CA LYS A 120 12.82 10.51 -19.12
C LYS A 120 13.35 10.58 -17.70
N THR A 121 13.84 11.74 -17.30
CA THR A 121 14.41 11.97 -15.97
C THR A 121 13.50 12.90 -15.17
N TYR A 122 13.16 12.48 -13.96
CA TYR A 122 12.36 13.23 -13.00
C TYR A 122 13.16 13.44 -11.73
N ASN A 123 13.13 14.66 -11.19
CA ASN A 123 13.82 15.02 -9.96
C ASN A 123 12.79 15.46 -8.94
N MET A 124 12.73 14.77 -7.80
CA MET A 124 11.84 15.12 -6.70
C MET A 124 12.69 15.53 -5.50
N SER A 125 12.42 16.71 -4.96
CA SER A 125 12.98 17.12 -3.67
C SER A 125 12.48 16.19 -2.58
N ILE A 126 13.37 15.82 -1.67
CA ILE A 126 13.06 14.96 -0.53
C ILE A 126 13.17 15.75 0.77
N ILE A 127 12.49 15.27 1.79
CA ILE A 127 12.50 15.86 3.13
C ILE A 127 13.04 14.80 4.08
N ASP A 128 14.10 15.11 4.82
CA ASP A 128 14.59 14.26 5.90
C ASP A 128 13.50 14.07 6.96
N CYS A 129 13.38 12.86 7.51
CA CYS A 129 12.34 12.52 8.45
C CYS A 129 12.76 11.46 9.46
N GLU A 130 12.06 11.48 10.60
CA GLU A 130 12.15 10.43 11.61
C GLU A 130 11.56 9.10 11.09
N GLN A 131 11.82 8.03 11.84
CA GLN A 131 11.28 6.71 11.54
C GLN A 131 9.77 6.70 11.78
N LEU A 132 9.02 6.28 10.77
CA LEU A 132 7.60 5.99 10.90
C LEU A 132 7.41 4.49 11.20
N GLU A 133 6.91 4.18 12.38
CA GLU A 133 6.48 2.82 12.77
C GLU A 133 5.08 2.86 13.36
N ALA A 134 4.35 1.76 13.21
CA ALA A 134 3.11 1.50 13.91
C ALA A 134 3.32 0.38 14.92
N VAL A 135 2.70 0.50 16.09
CA VAL A 135 2.74 -0.53 17.12
C VAL A 135 1.57 -1.48 16.88
N TYR A 136 1.85 -2.69 16.42
CA TYR A 136 0.87 -3.77 16.25
C TYR A 136 1.57 -5.12 16.41
N SER A 137 0.85 -6.12 16.92
CA SER A 137 1.33 -7.50 17.03
C SER A 137 0.30 -8.43 16.39
N LEU A 138 0.74 -9.15 15.35
CA LEU A 138 -0.09 -10.17 14.68
C LEU A 138 -0.22 -11.43 15.54
N GLU A 139 0.77 -11.71 16.38
CA GLU A 139 0.81 -12.91 17.23
C GLU A 139 -0.10 -12.79 18.45
N GLU A 140 -0.35 -11.56 18.91
CA GLU A 140 -1.22 -11.26 20.04
C GLU A 140 -2.70 -11.15 19.64
N SER A 141 -3.03 -11.34 18.36
CA SER A 141 -4.41 -11.18 17.92
C SER A 141 -5.30 -12.36 18.26
N ALA A 142 -6.48 -12.06 18.81
CA ALA A 142 -7.45 -13.09 19.18
C ALA A 142 -8.07 -13.76 17.95
N ASN A 143 -8.23 -13.05 16.83
CA ASN A 143 -8.81 -13.58 15.60
C ASN A 143 -7.80 -13.43 14.45
N HIS A 144 -7.88 -14.33 13.47
CA HIS A 144 -7.00 -14.35 12.31
C HIS A 144 -7.74 -14.88 11.09
N LEU A 145 -7.83 -14.06 10.05
CA LEU A 145 -8.53 -14.37 8.81
C LEU A 145 -7.62 -14.08 7.63
N VAL A 146 -7.61 -14.98 6.65
CA VAL A 146 -6.92 -14.76 5.37
C VAL A 146 -7.93 -14.93 4.25
N ILE A 147 -8.13 -13.86 3.47
CA ILE A 147 -9.04 -13.86 2.33
C ILE A 147 -8.30 -13.44 1.07
N SER A 148 -8.67 -14.04 -0.07
CA SER A 148 -8.13 -13.61 -1.35
C SER A 148 -8.52 -12.16 -1.64
N ALA A 149 -7.57 -11.34 -2.13
CA ALA A 149 -7.87 -9.95 -2.46
C ALA A 149 -8.94 -9.83 -3.56
N ARG A 150 -9.05 -10.85 -4.43
CA ARG A 150 -10.10 -10.92 -5.45
C ARG A 150 -11.49 -11.05 -4.81
N LEU A 151 -11.70 -12.06 -3.97
CA LEU A 151 -12.99 -12.29 -3.32
C LEU A 151 -13.39 -11.07 -2.49
N LEU A 152 -12.45 -10.55 -1.70
CA LEU A 152 -12.67 -9.34 -0.91
C LEU A 152 -13.01 -8.12 -1.78
N GLY A 153 -12.38 -7.97 -2.94
CA GLY A 153 -12.73 -6.94 -3.91
C GLY A 153 -14.16 -7.11 -4.46
N GLU A 154 -14.57 -8.35 -4.77
CA GLU A 154 -15.93 -8.67 -5.21
C GLU A 154 -16.95 -8.29 -4.12
N ILE A 155 -16.68 -8.62 -2.86
CA ILE A 155 -17.51 -8.25 -1.70
C ILE A 155 -17.62 -6.73 -1.57
N ILE A 156 -16.48 -6.03 -1.51
CA ILE A 156 -16.45 -4.58 -1.30
C ILE A 156 -17.14 -3.81 -2.43
N ASN A 157 -17.19 -4.36 -3.65
CA ASN A 157 -17.87 -3.73 -4.78
C ASN A 157 -19.40 -3.70 -4.65
N ASN A 158 -19.99 -4.50 -3.77
CA ASN A 158 -21.42 -4.45 -3.47
C ASN A 158 -21.80 -3.27 -2.57
N PHE A 159 -20.83 -2.67 -1.86
CA PHE A 159 -21.08 -1.53 -0.98
C PHE A 159 -20.93 -0.21 -1.74
N ARG A 160 -21.75 0.78 -1.37
CA ARG A 160 -21.73 2.11 -1.97
C ARG A 160 -20.36 2.77 -1.80
N GLN A 161 -19.87 3.43 -2.85
CA GLN A 161 -18.62 4.19 -2.78
C GLN A 161 -18.68 5.37 -1.82
N SER A 162 -19.89 5.89 -1.55
CA SER A 162 -20.13 6.96 -0.58
C SER A 162 -20.12 6.48 0.87
N SER A 163 -20.16 5.17 1.12
CA SER A 163 -20.06 4.63 2.48
C SER A 163 -18.63 4.81 2.98
N GLU A 164 -18.50 5.42 4.16
CA GLU A 164 -17.20 5.72 4.75
C GLU A 164 -16.63 4.51 5.50
N GLU A 165 -17.50 3.79 6.19
CA GLU A 165 -17.14 2.73 7.11
C GLU A 165 -17.83 1.40 6.77
N LEU A 166 -17.07 0.32 6.97
CA LEU A 166 -17.51 -1.05 6.82
C LEU A 166 -17.30 -1.76 8.15
N THR A 167 -18.30 -2.53 8.57
CA THR A 167 -18.29 -3.34 9.78
C THR A 167 -18.16 -4.81 9.38
N ILE A 168 -17.27 -5.54 10.06
CA ILE A 168 -17.19 -7.00 9.99
C ILE A 168 -17.73 -7.57 11.30
N LEU A 169 -18.68 -8.49 11.18
CA LEU A 169 -19.22 -9.30 12.27
C LEU A 169 -18.62 -10.69 12.17
N LEU A 170 -17.80 -11.07 13.16
CA LEU A 170 -17.14 -12.38 13.22
C LEU A 170 -17.84 -13.32 14.19
N ASP A 171 -18.14 -14.52 13.71
CA ASP A 171 -18.68 -15.64 14.51
C ASP A 171 -17.87 -16.92 14.23
N SER A 172 -18.10 -17.97 15.02
CA SER A 172 -17.44 -19.28 15.00
C SER A 172 -17.62 -20.12 13.71
N GLY A 173 -18.05 -19.52 12.60
CA GLY A 173 -18.24 -20.20 11.32
C GLY A 173 -18.70 -19.31 10.16
N GLU A 174 -19.02 -18.05 10.44
CA GLU A 174 -19.48 -17.08 9.45
C GLU A 174 -18.89 -15.70 9.75
N CYS A 175 -18.53 -14.99 8.69
CA CYS A 175 -18.10 -13.59 8.74
C CYS A 175 -19.06 -12.77 7.88
N THR A 176 -19.73 -11.79 8.48
CA THR A 176 -20.64 -10.90 7.75
C THR A 176 -20.03 -9.53 7.55
N PHE A 177 -19.94 -9.08 6.30
CA PHE A 177 -19.59 -7.70 5.96
C PHE A 177 -20.85 -6.86 5.90
N GLN A 178 -20.86 -5.71 6.58
CA GLN A 178 -22.00 -4.81 6.70
C GLN A 178 -21.58 -3.36 6.51
N ASN A 179 -22.40 -2.53 5.86
CA ASN A 179 -22.15 -1.08 5.87
C ASN A 179 -22.41 -0.50 7.26
N HIS A 180 -21.48 0.30 7.78
CA HIS A 180 -21.72 0.97 9.05
C HIS A 180 -22.65 2.18 8.86
N THR A 181 -23.52 2.40 9.84
CA THR A 181 -24.53 3.45 9.77
C THR A 181 -24.74 4.16 11.09
N PHE A 182 -24.46 5.46 11.12
CA PHE A 182 -24.53 6.28 12.33
C PHE A 182 -25.94 6.78 12.71
N GLN A 183 -26.94 6.68 11.81
CA GLN A 183 -28.26 7.28 12.02
C GLN A 183 -29.38 6.26 11.78
N THR A 184 -30.16 5.92 12.79
CA THR A 184 -31.36 5.11 12.63
C THR A 184 -32.48 5.92 11.99
N GLY A 185 -32.74 5.71 10.70
CA GLY A 185 -33.85 6.34 9.96
C GLY A 185 -34.44 5.43 8.87
N PRO A 186 -35.71 5.63 8.48
CA PRO A 186 -36.43 4.73 7.57
C PRO A 186 -35.91 4.74 6.12
N SER A 187 -35.05 5.69 5.75
CA SER A 187 -34.41 5.78 4.42
C SER A 187 -33.09 5.00 4.34
N MET A 188 -32.69 4.31 5.40
CA MET A 188 -31.38 3.71 5.50
C MET A 188 -31.39 2.25 5.08
N ILE A 189 -30.66 1.96 4.01
CA ILE A 189 -30.49 0.61 3.48
C ILE A 189 -29.28 -0.02 4.17
N THR A 190 -29.51 -1.16 4.83
CA THR A 190 -28.46 -2.02 5.35
C THR A 190 -28.16 -3.10 4.31
N THR A 191 -26.91 -3.17 3.88
CA THR A 191 -26.36 -4.21 3.02
C THR A 191 -25.50 -5.12 3.88
N GLN A 192 -25.81 -6.41 3.87
CA GLN A 192 -25.04 -7.44 4.56
C GLN A 192 -24.64 -8.52 3.56
N ILE A 193 -23.40 -8.97 3.66
CA ILE A 193 -22.82 -10.03 2.84
C ILE A 193 -22.20 -11.05 3.79
N PRO A 194 -22.92 -12.12 4.12
CA PRO A 194 -22.38 -13.23 4.89
C PRO A 194 -21.43 -14.05 4.02
N LEU A 195 -20.35 -14.54 4.65
CA LEU A 195 -19.42 -15.51 4.09
C LEU A 195 -19.19 -16.64 5.07
N ASN A 196 -19.19 -17.86 4.57
CA ASN A 196 -18.84 -19.02 5.37
C ASN A 196 -17.34 -19.08 5.61
N ALA A 197 -16.93 -19.64 6.75
CA ALA A 197 -15.52 -19.85 7.09
C ALA A 197 -14.72 -20.59 5.99
N THR A 198 -15.40 -21.46 5.20
CA THR A 198 -14.79 -22.23 4.10
C THR A 198 -14.40 -21.38 2.88
N GLU A 199 -14.86 -20.14 2.78
CA GLU A 199 -14.52 -19.22 1.69
C GLU A 199 -13.20 -18.48 1.94
N PHE A 200 -12.64 -18.61 3.13
CA PHE A 200 -11.37 -18.02 3.54
C PHE A 200 -10.23 -19.03 3.35
N ASP A 201 -9.03 -18.53 3.03
CA ASP A 201 -7.80 -19.33 3.03
C ASP A 201 -7.46 -19.78 4.47
N VAL A 202 -7.73 -18.93 5.45
CA VAL A 202 -7.58 -19.21 6.89
C VAL A 202 -8.73 -18.54 7.65
N TYR A 203 -9.36 -19.27 8.57
CA TYR A 203 -10.44 -18.76 9.41
C TYR A 203 -10.25 -19.24 10.85
N CYS A 204 -9.59 -18.42 11.67
CA CYS A 204 -9.34 -18.72 13.08
C CYS A 204 -10.00 -17.66 13.96
N VAL A 205 -11.16 -17.98 14.53
CA VAL A 205 -11.92 -17.08 15.41
C VAL A 205 -11.98 -17.69 16.81
N HIS A 206 -11.35 -17.04 17.79
CA HIS A 206 -11.40 -17.47 19.19
C HIS A 206 -12.54 -16.79 19.95
N SER A 207 -12.92 -15.58 19.55
CA SER A 207 -14.01 -14.83 20.18
C SER A 207 -14.81 -14.06 19.13
N LYS A 208 -16.14 -14.06 19.27
CA LYS A 208 -17.01 -13.22 18.45
C LYS A 208 -16.61 -11.76 18.62
N CYS A 209 -16.50 -11.03 17.52
CA CYS A 209 -16.20 -9.60 17.59
C CYS A 209 -16.88 -8.83 16.45
N GLU A 210 -16.99 -7.53 16.66
CA GLU A 210 -17.44 -6.56 15.68
C GLU A 210 -16.31 -5.55 15.49
N VAL A 211 -15.88 -5.37 14.23
CA VAL A 211 -14.80 -4.44 13.90
C VAL A 211 -15.26 -3.51 12.78
N THR A 212 -15.21 -2.21 13.01
CA THR A 212 -15.56 -1.18 12.02
C THR A 212 -14.31 -0.43 11.58
N PHE A 213 -14.13 -0.27 10.27
CA PHE A 213 -12.96 0.40 9.68
C PHE A 213 -13.31 1.17 8.41
N CYS A 214 -12.37 2.00 7.96
CA CYS A 214 -12.56 2.85 6.79
C CYS A 214 -12.58 2.04 5.47
N GLN A 215 -13.72 2.06 4.79
CA GLN A 215 -13.91 1.36 3.50
C GLN A 215 -12.97 1.92 2.41
N LYS A 216 -12.75 3.25 2.40
CA LYS A 216 -11.90 3.90 1.39
C LYS A 216 -10.45 3.42 1.49
N GLU A 217 -9.93 3.30 2.70
CA GLU A 217 -8.56 2.85 2.95
C GLU A 217 -8.38 1.37 2.60
N LEU A 218 -9.36 0.54 2.90
CA LEU A 218 -9.34 -0.86 2.50
C LEU A 218 -9.32 -1.05 0.98
N ARG A 219 -10.10 -0.25 0.23
CA ARG A 219 -10.06 -0.25 -1.24
C ARG A 219 -8.69 0.14 -1.78
N VAL A 220 -8.01 1.06 -1.11
CA VAL A 220 -6.64 1.46 -1.47
C VAL A 220 -5.69 0.27 -1.28
N MET A 221 -5.78 -0.45 -0.17
CA MET A 221 -4.96 -1.64 0.09
C MET A 221 -5.18 -2.77 -0.93
N LEU A 222 -6.43 -3.02 -1.31
CA LEU A 222 -6.76 -4.01 -2.35
C LEU A 222 -6.10 -3.74 -3.70
N SER A 223 -5.80 -2.48 -4.01
CA SER A 223 -5.19 -2.13 -5.30
C SER A 223 -3.70 -2.52 -5.42
N CYS A 224 -3.03 -2.83 -4.31
CA CYS A 224 -1.61 -3.19 -4.29
C CYS A 224 -1.30 -4.60 -3.77
N THR A 225 -2.29 -5.37 -3.31
CA THR A 225 -2.07 -6.72 -2.72
C THR A 225 -2.85 -7.83 -3.43
N SER A 226 -2.35 -9.06 -3.29
CA SER A 226 -2.99 -10.29 -3.79
C SER A 226 -3.70 -11.09 -2.68
N LYS A 227 -3.32 -10.88 -1.41
CA LYS A 227 -3.96 -11.49 -0.24
C LYS A 227 -4.11 -10.45 0.87
N ILE A 228 -5.19 -10.52 1.63
CA ILE A 228 -5.42 -9.66 2.80
C ILE A 228 -5.56 -10.53 4.03
N VAL A 229 -4.83 -10.16 5.07
CA VAL A 229 -4.95 -10.73 6.41
C VAL A 229 -5.78 -9.74 7.23
N TYR A 230 -6.92 -10.19 7.74
CA TYR A 230 -7.70 -9.46 8.74
C TYR A 230 -7.46 -10.03 10.13
N ILE A 231 -7.58 -9.14 11.10
CA ILE A 231 -7.41 -9.39 12.51
C ILE A 231 -8.68 -8.94 13.22
#